data_AF-A0A6A6Q3K9-F1
#
_entry.id   AF-A0A6A6Q3K9-F1
#
_cell.length_a   1.000
_cell.length_b   1.000
_cell.length_c   1.000
_cell.angle_alpha   90.00
_cell.angle_beta   90.00
_cell.angle_gamma   90.00
#
_symmetry.space_group_name_H-M   'P 1'
#
loop_
_entity.id
_entity.type
_entity.pdbx_description
1 polymer ?
#
loop_
_entity_poly.entity_id
_entity_poly.type
_entity_poly.pdbx_seq_one_letter_code
_entity_poly.pdbx_strand_id
1 'polypeptide(L)'
;MLEPHSGQNGWRSITEGGTLPRPLQSTAFIDDEGPVSTKPSHSPIGLVSSTQSPSSTEDRPTSSCTTRCSLAPAWSLSLTRSDNVLLSFYLEHLLPFMFPFFRPSLHEGGRAWLLELMINSPVMRRATLCQSAYFFPLLVMGREPEVESVLGQTNGAFEILRAALELIGGSSVVEHLHGTVRILASIMQVQRFFIALSSFEHCQAHLHAALALFVQILDSVDADDQPAEQGTSFDIVMSRLGPPTEVVQVSGFRVPSAEQTAFRFASSLLILDDIVASTERQEEPKLYRHHRELLDPTTAAGSAIKVEHVVGCQNWVLLQVGETAALVAWKKRCREDGDLDVMELVRRAADIKHALESGLASLELAPVDRGHERNSSLADMFAADCSLDPSATAASDSVLATRIWAHAALIYLSIMVSGWQPSNATIRCHIASIMQLTSDQKISTSLLRTMGWPLCVAGCLATCEQEAFWRYLLGNLQPAGAFAPLKKALQLMEEAWASRDLPGSPTDRDLATIFACREELVLLV
;
A
#
# COMPACT_ATOMS: atom_id res chain seq x y z
N MET A 1 -47.73 -2.19 -1.04
CA MET A 1 -47.64 -2.46 0.40
C MET A 1 -46.31 -3.16 0.61
N LEU A 2 -45.43 -2.60 1.43
CA LEU A 2 -44.03 -3.00 1.55
C LEU A 2 -43.82 -3.79 2.84
N GLU A 3 -42.94 -4.79 2.81
CA GLU A 3 -42.12 -5.20 3.96
C GLU A 3 -40.66 -5.38 3.49
N PRO A 4 -39.65 -5.07 4.32
CA PRO A 4 -38.25 -5.11 3.93
C PRO A 4 -37.56 -6.44 4.29
N HIS A 5 -36.71 -6.96 3.41
CA HIS A 5 -35.79 -8.04 3.76
C HIS A 5 -34.49 -7.48 4.35
N SER A 6 -34.20 -7.84 5.61
CA SER A 6 -33.02 -7.38 6.36
C SER A 6 -31.75 -8.14 5.94
N GLY A 7 -30.77 -7.41 5.38
CA GLY A 7 -29.48 -7.96 4.97
C GLY A 7 -28.51 -8.21 6.13
N GLN A 8 -28.74 -9.24 6.96
CA GLN A 8 -27.74 -9.76 7.90
C GLN A 8 -27.25 -11.15 7.46
N ASN A 9 -26.09 -11.24 6.80
CA ASN A 9 -25.29 -12.49 6.73
C ASN A 9 -23.84 -12.34 6.18
N GLY A 10 -23.22 -11.15 6.19
CA GLY A 10 -21.83 -10.99 5.70
C GLY A 10 -20.72 -11.32 6.71
N TRP A 11 -20.98 -11.13 8.01
CA TRP A 11 -19.90 -10.91 9.00
C TRP A 11 -19.28 -12.15 9.64
N ARG A 12 -19.72 -13.38 9.30
CA ARG A 12 -19.21 -14.62 9.92
C ARG A 12 -17.96 -15.22 9.26
N SER A 13 -17.56 -14.75 8.08
CA SER A 13 -16.41 -15.33 7.37
C SER A 13 -15.03 -14.86 7.87
N ILE A 14 -14.99 -13.98 8.87
CA ILE A 14 -13.76 -13.40 9.43
C ILE A 14 -13.31 -14.15 10.72
N THR A 15 -14.14 -15.06 11.24
CA THR A 15 -13.93 -15.65 12.59
C THR A 15 -13.36 -17.07 12.64
N GLU A 16 -13.26 -17.79 11.52
CA GLU A 16 -12.80 -19.20 11.52
C GLU A 16 -11.77 -19.48 10.40
N GLY A 17 -10.48 -19.37 10.74
CA GLY A 17 -9.36 -19.79 9.90
C GLY A 17 -8.03 -19.63 10.64
N GLY A 18 -7.21 -20.68 10.72
CA GLY A 18 -5.85 -20.58 11.30
C GLY A 18 -5.51 -21.47 12.51
N THR A 19 -6.11 -22.65 12.68
CA THR A 19 -5.63 -23.62 13.69
C THR A 19 -4.43 -24.42 13.14
N LEU A 20 -3.22 -24.13 13.61
CA LEU A 20 -1.97 -24.76 13.15
C LEU A 20 -1.97 -26.30 13.34
N PRO A 21 -1.57 -27.10 12.33
CA PRO A 21 -1.39 -28.53 12.48
C PRO A 21 -0.13 -28.86 13.31
N ARG A 22 -0.20 -29.90 14.15
CA ARG A 22 0.96 -30.38 14.91
C ARG A 22 1.99 -31.06 14.00
N PRO A 23 3.31 -30.83 14.19
CA PRO A 23 4.33 -31.58 13.47
C PRO A 23 4.36 -33.05 13.89
N LEU A 24 4.50 -33.95 12.92
CA LEU A 24 4.71 -35.37 13.14
C LEU A 24 6.15 -35.63 13.61
N GLN A 25 6.32 -36.49 14.63
CA GLN A 25 7.64 -36.96 15.05
C GLN A 25 8.15 -38.01 14.05
N SER A 26 9.26 -37.73 13.38
CA SER A 26 9.95 -38.71 12.54
C SER A 26 10.92 -39.54 13.38
N THR A 27 10.76 -40.85 13.37
CA THR A 27 11.64 -41.81 14.05
C THR A 27 12.90 -42.07 13.20
N ALA A 28 14.08 -41.78 13.76
CA ALA A 28 15.35 -42.24 13.22
C ALA A 28 15.77 -43.58 13.87
N PHE A 29 16.37 -44.48 13.09
CA PHE A 29 16.78 -45.81 13.54
C PHE A 29 18.12 -45.80 14.29
N ILE A 30 18.37 -46.86 15.04
CA ILE A 30 19.62 -47.20 15.74
C ILE A 30 20.29 -48.36 15.00
N ASP A 31 21.62 -48.31 14.88
CA ASP A 31 22.61 -49.40 14.79
C ASP A 31 23.97 -48.63 14.73
N ASP A 32 24.84 -48.55 15.74
CA ASP A 32 25.50 -49.51 16.65
C ASP A 32 26.79 -50.14 16.08
N GLU A 33 27.64 -50.67 16.97
CA GLU A 33 29.07 -51.06 16.86
C GLU A 33 30.12 -49.96 17.17
N GLY A 34 31.07 -50.32 18.05
CA GLY A 34 32.22 -49.52 18.49
C GLY A 34 33.51 -50.34 18.37
N PRO A 35 34.38 -50.45 19.41
CA PRO A 35 34.68 -49.54 20.52
C PRO A 35 36.22 -49.28 20.63
N VAL A 36 36.71 -48.63 21.72
CA VAL A 36 37.91 -49.00 22.53
C VAL A 36 38.44 -47.84 23.41
N SER A 37 38.67 -48.16 24.71
CA SER A 37 39.64 -47.66 25.72
C SER A 37 40.56 -46.45 25.42
N THR A 38 40.92 -45.56 26.37
CA THR A 38 41.42 -45.85 27.75
C THR A 38 41.08 -44.79 28.84
N LYS A 39 41.51 -45.05 30.09
CA LYS A 39 41.33 -44.31 31.37
C LYS A 39 42.71 -43.90 31.97
N PRO A 40 42.83 -43.22 33.15
CA PRO A 40 41.99 -42.23 33.87
C PRO A 40 42.85 -40.93 34.15
N SER A 41 43.08 -40.27 35.31
CA SER A 41 42.62 -40.28 36.74
C SER A 41 43.07 -38.99 37.51
N HIS A 42 42.55 -38.82 38.74
CA HIS A 42 43.08 -38.03 39.90
C HIS A 42 42.78 -36.52 40.06
N SER A 43 42.00 -36.20 41.11
CA SER A 43 42.15 -35.02 41.99
C SER A 43 43.24 -35.30 43.07
N PRO A 44 43.79 -34.32 43.83
CA PRO A 44 43.09 -33.84 45.05
C PRO A 44 43.45 -32.43 45.65
N ILE A 45 42.61 -31.96 46.58
CA ILE A 45 42.89 -31.16 47.82
C ILE A 45 43.58 -29.77 47.76
N GLY A 46 42.99 -28.79 48.48
CA GLY A 46 43.67 -27.67 49.15
C GLY A 46 43.14 -26.25 48.82
N LEU A 47 42.95 -25.28 49.72
CA LEU A 47 42.77 -25.18 51.18
C LEU A 47 42.55 -23.67 51.49
N VAL A 48 41.58 -23.33 52.37
CA VAL A 48 41.52 -22.14 53.28
C VAL A 48 41.77 -20.71 52.75
N SER A 49 40.77 -19.83 52.93
CA SER A 49 40.85 -18.62 53.79
C SER A 49 39.47 -18.02 54.07
N SER A 50 39.25 -17.50 55.29
CA SER A 50 37.93 -17.07 55.79
C SER A 50 38.00 -15.93 56.82
N THR A 51 37.25 -14.84 56.63
CA THR A 51 36.81 -13.83 57.63
C THR A 51 35.67 -13.01 56.97
N GLN A 52 34.43 -13.00 57.47
CA GLN A 52 33.85 -12.45 58.72
C GLN A 52 33.66 -10.92 58.75
N SER A 53 32.40 -10.53 59.03
CA SER A 53 31.80 -9.19 59.16
C SER A 53 31.96 -8.62 60.60
N PRO A 54 31.20 -7.59 61.09
CA PRO A 54 30.33 -6.56 60.46
C PRO A 54 30.58 -5.12 61.02
N SER A 55 29.78 -4.10 60.61
CA SER A 55 29.18 -3.06 61.51
C SER A 55 28.38 -1.95 60.77
N SER A 56 27.71 -1.09 61.55
CA SER A 56 26.76 0.01 61.23
C SER A 56 27.43 1.26 60.58
N THR A 57 26.76 2.34 60.13
CA THR A 57 25.62 3.09 60.72
C THR A 57 24.80 3.92 59.70
N GLU A 58 23.77 4.60 60.20
CA GLU A 58 22.68 5.36 59.57
C GLU A 58 23.09 6.48 58.57
N ASP A 59 22.21 6.78 57.59
CA ASP A 59 21.45 8.05 57.57
C ASP A 59 20.21 8.02 56.62
N ARG A 60 19.37 9.06 56.64
CA ARG A 60 18.12 9.27 55.84
C ARG A 60 18.16 10.65 55.11
N PRO A 61 17.29 11.02 54.13
CA PRO A 61 15.82 10.79 54.12
C PRO A 61 15.12 10.66 52.72
N THR A 62 13.79 10.86 52.72
CA THR A 62 12.90 11.30 51.62
C THR A 62 12.62 10.40 50.40
N SER A 63 11.45 9.74 50.47
CA SER A 63 10.39 9.68 49.44
C SER A 63 10.72 9.37 47.96
N SER A 64 10.32 8.19 47.49
CA SER A 64 9.68 8.05 46.17
C SER A 64 8.46 7.12 46.26
N CYS A 65 7.30 7.58 45.78
CA CYS A 65 6.11 6.74 45.63
C CYS A 65 6.16 6.10 44.23
N THR A 66 6.69 4.88 44.13
CA THR A 66 6.90 4.21 42.85
C THR A 66 6.06 2.93 42.75
N THR A 67 4.74 3.08 42.69
CA THR A 67 3.80 1.97 42.47
C THR A 67 3.93 1.46 41.03
N ARG A 68 4.84 0.50 40.82
CA ARG A 68 4.99 -0.18 39.52
C ARG A 68 3.83 -1.17 39.33
N CYS A 69 2.94 -0.89 38.38
CA CYS A 69 2.05 -1.92 37.83
C CYS A 69 2.85 -2.87 36.95
N SER A 70 3.51 -3.86 37.57
CA SER A 70 4.32 -4.86 36.88
C SER A 70 3.50 -6.05 36.39
N LEU A 71 2.79 -5.85 35.27
CA LEU A 71 2.19 -6.92 34.46
C LEU A 71 2.49 -6.67 32.98
N ALA A 72 3.61 -7.20 32.51
CA ALA A 72 3.96 -7.31 31.10
C ALA A 72 4.63 -8.68 30.86
N PRO A 73 4.15 -9.50 29.91
CA PRO A 73 4.81 -10.76 29.56
C PRO A 73 6.14 -10.51 28.82
N ALA A 74 7.01 -11.53 28.78
CA ALA A 74 8.39 -11.37 28.33
C ALA A 74 8.52 -11.28 26.80
N TRP A 75 8.79 -10.08 26.29
CA TRP A 75 9.29 -9.83 24.93
C TRP A 75 10.66 -9.17 25.00
N SER A 76 11.72 -9.97 25.12
CA SER A 76 13.08 -9.47 25.39
C SER A 76 14.15 -10.12 24.51
N LEU A 77 14.21 -9.75 23.23
CA LEU A 77 15.41 -9.88 22.40
C LEU A 77 15.63 -8.62 21.53
N SER A 78 16.48 -7.72 22.04
CA SER A 78 17.22 -6.69 21.31
C SER A 78 16.49 -5.78 20.29
N LEU A 79 15.65 -4.85 20.77
CA LEU A 79 15.73 -3.47 20.27
C LEU A 79 15.26 -2.43 21.31
N THR A 80 16.11 -2.13 22.30
CA THR A 80 15.89 -1.04 23.28
C THR A 80 16.17 0.35 22.68
N ARG A 81 15.63 0.60 21.49
CA ARG A 81 15.55 1.93 20.87
C ARG A 81 14.24 2.57 21.33
N SER A 82 14.28 3.83 21.79
CA SER A 82 13.07 4.54 22.21
C SER A 82 12.07 4.62 21.05
N ASP A 83 10.78 4.37 21.34
CA ASP A 83 9.63 4.62 20.44
C ASP A 83 9.84 5.88 19.60
N ASN A 84 10.19 6.99 20.27
CA ASN A 84 10.31 8.30 19.65
C ASN A 84 11.31 8.32 18.48
N VAL A 85 12.39 7.52 18.53
CA VAL A 85 13.36 7.41 17.42
C VAL A 85 12.79 6.59 16.26
N LEU A 86 11.97 5.57 16.53
CA LEU A 86 11.27 4.81 15.49
C LEU A 86 10.13 5.63 14.85
N LEU A 87 9.46 6.49 15.61
CA LEU A 87 8.45 7.43 15.11
C LEU A 87 9.08 8.60 14.31
N SER A 88 10.23 9.11 14.75
CA SER A 88 11.00 10.12 14.00
C SER A 88 11.47 9.56 12.66
N PHE A 89 12.13 8.38 12.70
CA PHE A 89 12.53 7.62 11.51
C PHE A 89 11.35 7.37 10.55
N TYR A 90 10.13 7.21 11.06
CA TYR A 90 8.95 7.09 10.21
C TYR A 90 8.66 8.38 9.43
N LEU A 91 8.48 9.50 10.14
CA LEU A 91 8.08 10.78 9.55
C LEU A 91 9.15 11.38 8.64
N GLU A 92 10.41 11.17 8.99
CA GLU A 92 11.59 11.76 8.33
C GLU A 92 12.09 10.91 7.17
N HIS A 93 12.07 9.57 7.29
CA HIS A 93 12.71 8.67 6.32
C HIS A 93 11.75 7.63 5.73
N LEU A 94 10.98 6.88 6.53
CA LEU A 94 10.20 5.78 5.99
C LEU A 94 8.97 6.22 5.18
N LEU A 95 8.26 7.27 5.62
CA LEU A 95 7.12 7.80 4.86
C LEU A 95 7.53 8.33 3.47
N PRO A 96 8.55 9.21 3.31
CA PRO A 96 9.02 9.61 1.97
C PRO A 96 9.73 8.50 1.21
N PHE A 97 10.24 7.46 1.90
CA PHE A 97 10.65 6.24 1.22
C PHE A 97 9.44 5.56 0.59
N MET A 98 8.42 5.17 1.37
CA MET A 98 7.24 4.44 0.87
C MET A 98 6.45 5.24 -0.18
N PHE A 99 6.15 6.51 0.10
CA PHE A 99 5.28 7.38 -0.69
C PHE A 99 6.05 8.59 -1.27
N PRO A 100 6.90 8.40 -2.30
CA PRO A 100 7.85 9.42 -2.78
C PRO A 100 7.18 10.63 -3.43
N PHE A 101 5.91 10.52 -3.80
CA PHE A 101 5.09 11.62 -4.32
C PHE A 101 4.38 12.42 -3.23
N PHE A 102 4.24 11.86 -2.02
CA PHE A 102 3.57 12.52 -0.91
C PHE A 102 4.45 13.60 -0.28
N ARG A 103 4.44 14.77 -0.92
CA ARG A 103 5.17 15.99 -0.54
C ARG A 103 4.17 17.13 -0.24
N PRO A 104 3.26 16.96 0.75
CA PRO A 104 2.32 18.01 1.12
C PRO A 104 3.06 19.28 1.53
N SER A 105 2.58 20.42 1.06
CA SER A 105 3.17 21.73 1.35
C SER A 105 2.95 22.15 2.80
N LEU A 106 3.68 23.18 3.25
CA LEU A 106 3.47 23.77 4.58
C LEU A 106 2.05 24.35 4.73
N HIS A 107 1.43 24.82 3.65
CA HIS A 107 0.06 25.34 3.64
C HIS A 107 -0.99 24.21 3.81
N GLU A 108 -0.65 22.97 3.46
CA GLU A 108 -1.47 21.77 3.65
C GLU A 108 -1.19 21.09 5.01
N GLY A 109 -0.37 21.69 5.89
CA GLY A 109 0.00 21.12 7.19
C GLY A 109 1.12 20.07 7.13
N GLY A 110 1.69 19.82 5.96
CA GLY A 110 2.80 18.87 5.77
C GLY A 110 2.47 17.47 6.29
N ARG A 111 3.36 16.93 7.15
CA ARG A 111 3.23 15.57 7.74
C ARG A 111 2.69 15.58 9.17
N ALA A 112 2.29 16.73 9.72
CA ALA A 112 1.91 16.86 11.13
C ALA A 112 0.73 15.96 11.52
N TRP A 113 -0.20 15.72 10.59
CA TRP A 113 -1.36 14.84 10.77
C TRP A 113 -0.98 13.41 11.20
N LEU A 114 0.13 12.86 10.70
CA LEU A 114 0.60 11.53 11.10
C LEU A 114 1.06 11.51 12.55
N LEU A 115 1.74 12.56 13.02
CA LEU A 115 2.14 12.69 14.42
C LEU A 115 0.91 12.78 15.32
N GLU A 116 -0.09 13.55 14.92
CA GLU A 116 -1.37 13.65 15.63
C GLU A 116 -2.11 12.30 15.69
N LEU A 117 -2.13 11.53 14.60
CA LEU A 117 -2.70 10.18 14.62
C LEU A 117 -1.86 9.17 15.43
N MET A 118 -0.53 9.28 15.47
CA MET A 118 0.33 8.43 16.32
C MET A 118 0.29 8.80 17.81
N ILE A 119 -0.32 9.94 18.15
CA ILE A 119 -0.66 10.33 19.52
C ILE A 119 -2.07 9.85 19.88
N ASN A 120 -3.04 10.05 18.98
CA ASN A 120 -4.47 9.83 19.27
C ASN A 120 -5.04 8.47 18.84
N SER A 121 -4.35 7.69 18.01
CA SER A 121 -4.73 6.32 17.61
C SER A 121 -3.65 5.30 18.04
N PRO A 122 -3.93 4.44 19.04
CA PRO A 122 -3.01 3.38 19.44
C PRO A 122 -2.74 2.36 18.31
N VAL A 123 -3.70 2.14 17.39
CA VAL A 123 -3.51 1.28 16.21
C VAL A 123 -2.49 1.91 15.26
N MET A 124 -2.66 3.20 14.92
CA MET A 124 -1.71 3.93 14.06
C MET A 124 -0.30 3.91 14.66
N ARG A 125 -0.19 4.26 15.95
CA ARG A 125 1.10 4.22 16.67
C ARG A 125 1.75 2.84 16.60
N ARG A 126 0.99 1.77 16.82
CA ARG A 126 1.52 0.39 16.76
C ARG A 126 1.94 0.00 15.34
N ALA A 127 1.11 0.28 14.33
CA ALA A 127 1.40 -0.02 12.93
C ALA A 127 2.69 0.69 12.48
N THR A 128 2.84 1.98 12.77
CA THR A 128 4.07 2.74 12.49
C THR A 128 5.29 2.19 13.24
N LEU A 129 5.16 1.83 14.53
CA LEU A 129 6.27 1.23 15.28
C LEU A 129 6.71 -0.12 14.67
N CYS A 130 5.78 -0.96 14.19
CA CYS A 130 6.10 -2.22 13.51
C CYS A 130 6.76 -1.98 12.14
N GLN A 131 6.22 -1.05 11.33
CA GLN A 131 6.84 -0.62 10.07
C GLN A 131 8.29 -0.14 10.29
N SER A 132 8.52 0.77 11.25
CA SER A 132 9.85 1.26 11.59
C SER A 132 10.77 0.20 12.19
N ALA A 133 10.25 -0.76 12.97
CA ALA A 133 11.04 -1.87 13.52
C ALA A 133 11.55 -2.82 12.42
N TYR A 134 10.77 -3.03 11.36
CA TYR A 134 11.20 -3.76 10.15
C TYR A 134 12.19 -2.94 9.31
N PHE A 135 11.81 -1.71 8.91
CA PHE A 135 12.58 -0.94 7.95
C PHE A 135 13.86 -0.29 8.51
N PHE A 136 13.98 -0.04 9.82
CA PHE A 136 15.21 0.53 10.37
C PHE A 136 16.44 -0.37 10.14
N PRO A 137 16.49 -1.64 10.59
CA PRO A 137 17.65 -2.50 10.33
C PRO A 137 17.88 -2.73 8.83
N LEU A 138 16.79 -2.80 8.05
CA LEU A 138 16.84 -2.98 6.61
C LEU A 138 17.54 -1.81 5.89
N LEU A 139 17.10 -0.58 6.15
CA LEU A 139 17.58 0.62 5.44
C LEU A 139 18.85 1.23 6.06
N VAL A 140 19.07 1.10 7.38
CA VAL A 140 20.21 1.72 8.09
C VAL A 140 21.39 0.75 8.27
N MET A 141 21.13 -0.56 8.39
CA MET A 141 22.16 -1.57 8.64
C MET A 141 22.36 -2.55 7.48
N GLY A 142 21.55 -2.46 6.41
CA GLY A 142 21.54 -3.44 5.31
C GLY A 142 21.14 -4.85 5.75
N ARG A 143 20.46 -4.99 6.90
CA ARG A 143 20.10 -6.27 7.50
C ARG A 143 18.61 -6.53 7.36
N GLU A 144 18.26 -7.53 6.54
CA GLU A 144 16.92 -8.14 6.55
C GLU A 144 16.58 -8.63 7.97
N PRO A 145 15.46 -8.18 8.57
CA PRO A 145 15.02 -8.62 9.88
C PRO A 145 14.26 -9.96 9.80
N GLU A 146 14.10 -10.61 10.95
CA GLU A 146 13.35 -11.85 11.08
C GLU A 146 11.84 -11.58 10.98
N VAL A 147 11.25 -11.84 9.81
CA VAL A 147 9.87 -11.47 9.46
C VAL A 147 8.85 -12.00 10.48
N GLU A 148 8.97 -13.26 10.92
CA GLU A 148 8.08 -13.88 11.92
C GLU A 148 8.11 -13.13 13.27
N SER A 149 9.29 -12.68 13.69
CA SER A 149 9.50 -11.91 14.93
C SER A 149 8.87 -10.50 14.87
N VAL A 150 8.77 -9.90 13.68
CA VAL A 150 8.05 -8.62 13.49
C VAL A 150 6.54 -8.84 13.31
N LEU A 151 6.12 -9.89 12.60
CA LEU A 151 4.71 -10.28 12.48
C LEU A 151 4.07 -10.56 13.85
N GLY A 152 4.80 -11.24 14.75
CA GLY A 152 4.37 -11.43 16.14
C GLY A 152 4.09 -10.13 16.90
N GLN A 153 4.72 -9.01 16.53
CA GLN A 153 4.47 -7.69 17.10
C GLN A 153 3.21 -7.01 16.52
N THR A 154 2.81 -7.33 15.29
CA THR A 154 1.56 -6.84 14.69
C THR A 154 0.29 -7.49 15.21
N ASN A 155 0.36 -8.66 15.86
CA ASN A 155 -0.80 -9.24 16.54
C ASN A 155 -1.40 -8.27 17.57
N GLY A 156 -0.56 -7.52 18.29
CA GLY A 156 -1.00 -6.46 19.19
C GLY A 156 -1.59 -5.22 18.51
N ALA A 157 -1.43 -5.04 17.19
CA ALA A 157 -2.15 -4.04 16.40
C ALA A 157 -3.56 -4.53 16.04
N PHE A 158 -3.68 -5.81 15.65
CA PHE A 158 -4.94 -6.42 15.26
C PHE A 158 -5.96 -6.45 16.40
N GLU A 159 -5.56 -6.84 17.62
CA GLU A 159 -6.49 -6.85 18.77
C GLU A 159 -7.04 -5.45 19.09
N ILE A 160 -6.22 -4.40 18.97
CA ILE A 160 -6.67 -3.01 19.17
C ILE A 160 -7.59 -2.56 18.03
N LEU A 161 -7.25 -2.89 16.77
CA LEU A 161 -8.07 -2.58 15.60
C LEU A 161 -9.44 -3.28 15.68
N ARG A 162 -9.46 -4.54 16.10
CA ARG A 162 -10.68 -5.32 16.34
C ARG A 162 -11.54 -4.70 17.43
N ALA A 163 -10.97 -4.41 18.60
CA ALA A 163 -11.71 -3.76 19.69
C ALA A 163 -12.26 -2.38 19.29
N ALA A 164 -11.55 -1.62 18.46
CA ALA A 164 -12.02 -0.35 17.92
C ALA A 164 -13.19 -0.51 16.92
N LEU A 165 -13.14 -1.53 16.06
CA LEU A 165 -14.23 -1.88 15.15
C LEU A 165 -15.48 -2.36 15.90
N GLU A 166 -15.30 -3.21 16.93
CA GLU A 166 -16.39 -3.71 17.78
C GLU A 166 -17.05 -2.56 18.59
N LEU A 167 -16.29 -1.52 18.96
CA LEU A 167 -16.82 -0.31 19.60
C LEU A 167 -17.70 0.51 18.65
N ILE A 168 -17.24 0.79 17.43
CA ILE A 168 -18.00 1.60 16.45
C ILE A 168 -19.23 0.84 15.94
N GLY A 169 -19.12 -0.49 15.76
CA GLY A 169 -20.22 -1.34 15.28
C GLY A 169 -21.46 -1.39 16.18
N GLY A 170 -21.41 -0.83 17.39
CA GLY A 170 -22.57 -0.63 18.27
C GLY A 170 -23.25 0.75 18.14
N SER A 171 -22.83 1.59 17.20
CA SER A 171 -23.24 3.01 17.06
C SER A 171 -23.41 3.43 15.60
N SER A 172 -23.92 4.65 15.35
CA SER A 172 -23.96 5.20 13.99
C SER A 172 -22.58 5.71 13.55
N VAL A 173 -22.22 5.48 12.28
CA VAL A 173 -21.01 6.04 11.66
C VAL A 173 -20.98 7.57 11.74
N VAL A 174 -22.15 8.22 11.72
CA VAL A 174 -22.30 9.68 11.84
C VAL A 174 -21.84 10.18 13.22
N GLU A 175 -22.16 9.45 14.29
CA GLU A 175 -21.80 9.82 15.67
C GLU A 175 -20.28 9.74 15.91
N HIS A 176 -19.58 8.89 15.15
CA HIS A 176 -18.17 8.57 15.35
C HIS A 176 -17.29 8.81 14.11
N LEU A 177 -17.69 9.68 13.17
CA LEU A 177 -17.04 9.88 11.86
C LEU A 177 -15.50 10.04 11.94
N HIS A 178 -14.99 10.88 12.84
CA HIS A 178 -13.54 11.03 13.05
C HIS A 178 -12.88 9.73 13.52
N GLY A 179 -13.54 8.95 14.38
CA GLY A 179 -13.09 7.62 14.80
C GLY A 179 -13.07 6.63 13.64
N THR A 180 -14.15 6.59 12.84
CA THR A 180 -14.28 5.74 11.65
C THR A 180 -13.17 6.01 10.63
N VAL A 181 -12.86 7.28 10.38
CA VAL A 181 -11.76 7.70 9.49
C VAL A 181 -10.39 7.34 10.05
N ARG A 182 -10.16 7.48 11.37
CA ARG A 182 -8.94 7.00 12.03
C ARG A 182 -8.77 5.49 11.93
N ILE A 183 -9.86 4.72 11.99
CA ILE A 183 -9.86 3.27 11.73
C ILE A 183 -9.49 3.00 10.26
N LEU A 184 -10.14 3.64 9.28
CA LEU A 184 -9.83 3.47 7.86
C LEU A 184 -8.34 3.73 7.56
N ALA A 185 -7.80 4.87 8.03
CA ALA A 185 -6.39 5.19 7.87
C ALA A 185 -5.45 4.18 8.57
N SER A 186 -5.89 3.60 9.69
CA SER A 186 -5.15 2.53 10.39
C SER A 186 -5.19 1.20 9.64
N ILE A 187 -6.33 0.81 9.03
CA ILE A 187 -6.44 -0.37 8.17
C ILE A 187 -5.48 -0.24 6.99
N MET A 188 -5.48 0.91 6.28
CA MET A 188 -4.59 1.13 5.15
C MET A 188 -3.11 1.06 5.55
N GLN A 189 -2.72 1.65 6.68
CA GLN A 189 -1.33 1.57 7.16
C GLN A 189 -0.90 0.16 7.56
N VAL A 190 -1.78 -0.61 8.20
CA VAL A 190 -1.54 -2.04 8.45
C VAL A 190 -1.39 -2.79 7.12
N GLN A 191 -2.28 -2.59 6.16
CA GLN A 191 -2.19 -3.23 4.83
C GLN A 191 -0.86 -2.94 4.12
N ARG A 192 -0.36 -1.69 4.12
CA ARG A 192 0.95 -1.34 3.51
C ARG A 192 2.13 -2.01 4.23
N PHE A 193 2.01 -2.33 5.51
CA PHE A 193 2.99 -3.15 6.20
C PHE A 193 2.97 -4.62 5.72
N PHE A 194 1.79 -5.21 5.56
CA PHE A 194 1.68 -6.58 5.04
C PHE A 194 2.13 -6.72 3.57
N ILE A 195 1.88 -5.69 2.73
CA ILE A 195 2.45 -5.58 1.37
C ILE A 195 3.98 -5.54 1.43
N ALA A 196 4.58 -4.70 2.29
CA ALA A 196 6.02 -4.63 2.47
C ALA A 196 6.65 -5.96 2.94
N LEU A 197 5.92 -6.75 3.76
CA LEU A 197 6.34 -8.08 4.18
C LEU A 197 6.07 -9.20 3.16
N SER A 198 5.49 -8.91 1.99
CA SER A 198 5.01 -9.92 1.02
C SER A 198 3.95 -10.89 1.58
N SER A 199 3.24 -10.52 2.65
CA SER A 199 2.23 -11.36 3.30
C SER A 199 0.82 -11.03 2.77
N PHE A 200 0.63 -11.30 1.48
CA PHE A 200 -0.51 -10.83 0.70
C PHE A 200 -1.87 -11.45 1.09
N GLU A 201 -1.88 -12.61 1.75
CA GLU A 201 -3.08 -13.27 2.30
C GLU A 201 -3.89 -12.32 3.21
N HIS A 202 -3.19 -11.63 4.13
CA HIS A 202 -3.80 -10.68 5.06
C HIS A 202 -4.27 -9.39 4.36
N CYS A 203 -3.60 -8.99 3.27
CA CYS A 203 -3.92 -7.76 2.53
C CYS A 203 -5.34 -7.76 1.96
N GLN A 204 -5.86 -8.91 1.52
CA GLN A 204 -7.22 -9.00 0.95
C GLN A 204 -8.31 -8.73 1.99
N ALA A 205 -8.13 -9.22 3.23
CA ALA A 205 -9.07 -8.95 4.32
C ALA A 205 -9.07 -7.46 4.68
N HIS A 206 -7.90 -6.81 4.70
CA HIS A 206 -7.80 -5.37 4.95
C HIS A 206 -8.39 -4.53 3.82
N LEU A 207 -8.14 -4.87 2.55
CA LEU A 207 -8.74 -4.19 1.41
C LEU A 207 -10.27 -4.29 1.46
N HIS A 208 -10.84 -5.48 1.72
CA HIS A 208 -12.28 -5.63 1.85
C HIS A 208 -12.85 -4.78 2.99
N ALA A 209 -12.21 -4.80 4.17
CA ALA A 209 -12.65 -4.00 5.32
C ALA A 209 -12.57 -2.49 5.05
N ALA A 210 -11.49 -2.03 4.40
CA ALA A 210 -11.33 -0.62 4.03
C ALA A 210 -12.38 -0.16 3.01
N LEU A 211 -12.67 -0.97 1.99
CA LEU A 211 -13.71 -0.68 1.00
C LEU A 211 -15.11 -0.60 1.62
N ALA A 212 -15.47 -1.57 2.46
CA ALA A 212 -16.75 -1.56 3.16
C ALA A 212 -16.88 -0.33 4.09
N LEU A 213 -15.82 0.04 4.80
CA LEU A 213 -15.80 1.18 5.71
C LEU A 213 -15.83 2.52 4.95
N PHE A 214 -15.13 2.64 3.81
CA PHE A 214 -15.15 3.83 2.97
C PHE A 214 -16.53 4.08 2.36
N VAL A 215 -17.19 3.03 1.83
CA VAL A 215 -18.57 3.14 1.33
C VAL A 215 -19.52 3.55 2.45
N GLN A 216 -19.42 2.95 3.64
CA GLN A 216 -20.22 3.37 4.81
C GLN A 216 -19.98 4.82 5.23
N ILE A 217 -18.76 5.35 5.07
CA ILE A 217 -18.45 6.75 5.35
C ILE A 217 -19.17 7.68 4.36
N LEU A 218 -19.14 7.37 3.05
CA LEU A 218 -19.86 8.17 2.04
C LEU A 218 -21.37 8.07 2.20
N ASP A 219 -21.92 6.86 2.27
CA ASP A 219 -23.35 6.59 2.40
C ASP A 219 -23.94 7.14 3.74
N SER A 220 -23.10 7.50 4.72
CA SER A 220 -23.52 8.15 5.98
C SER A 220 -23.90 9.63 5.85
N VAL A 221 -23.69 10.24 4.68
CA VAL A 221 -24.13 11.61 4.38
C VAL A 221 -25.58 11.65 3.90
N ASP A 222 -25.95 10.72 3.02
CA ASP A 222 -27.21 10.73 2.26
C ASP A 222 -28.46 10.46 3.12
N ALA A 223 -28.29 10.16 4.41
CA ALA A 223 -29.35 9.77 5.34
C ALA A 223 -29.96 10.92 6.19
N ASP A 224 -29.52 12.16 5.97
CA ASP A 224 -29.90 13.32 6.80
C ASP A 224 -30.59 14.40 5.93
N ASP A 225 -31.88 14.66 6.18
CA ASP A 225 -32.78 15.44 5.32
C ASP A 225 -32.44 16.96 5.29
N GLN A 226 -31.39 17.36 4.57
CA GLN A 226 -31.08 18.76 4.24
C GLN A 226 -30.81 18.96 2.73
N PRO A 227 -31.60 19.78 2.02
CA PRO A 227 -31.44 19.97 0.58
C PRO A 227 -30.33 20.97 0.23
N ALA A 228 -29.45 20.55 -0.69
CA ALA A 228 -28.61 21.40 -1.55
C ALA A 228 -27.50 22.25 -0.89
N GLU A 229 -26.47 21.59 -0.35
CA GLU A 229 -25.10 22.00 -0.68
C GLU A 229 -24.67 21.30 -1.99
N GLN A 230 -23.84 21.95 -2.80
CA GLN A 230 -23.54 21.54 -4.19
C GLN A 230 -22.25 20.68 -4.30
N GLY A 231 -21.90 19.97 -3.23
CA GLY A 231 -20.71 19.11 -3.14
C GLY A 231 -21.01 17.63 -3.38
N THR A 232 -19.95 16.85 -3.58
CA THR A 232 -20.00 15.38 -3.57
C THR A 232 -20.25 14.86 -2.15
N SER A 233 -20.70 13.61 -1.97
CA SER A 233 -20.80 13.02 -0.61
C SER A 233 -19.42 12.97 0.06
N PHE A 234 -18.33 12.89 -0.72
CA PHE A 234 -16.96 13.04 -0.24
C PHE A 234 -16.66 14.47 0.27
N ASP A 235 -17.08 15.52 -0.43
CA ASP A 235 -16.90 16.91 0.04
C ASP A 235 -17.64 17.18 1.36
N ILE A 236 -18.80 16.57 1.54
CA ILE A 236 -19.60 16.72 2.78
C ILE A 236 -18.99 15.92 3.94
N VAL A 237 -18.45 14.72 3.71
CA VAL A 237 -17.58 14.04 4.70
C VAL A 237 -16.39 14.94 5.05
N MET A 238 -15.74 15.52 4.05
CA MET A 238 -14.58 16.38 4.22
C MET A 238 -14.91 17.70 4.94
N SER A 239 -16.10 18.26 4.79
CA SER A 239 -16.54 19.43 5.56
C SER A 239 -16.82 19.06 7.02
N ARG A 240 -17.51 17.95 7.27
CA ARG A 240 -17.80 17.37 8.61
C ARG A 240 -16.53 17.01 9.39
N LEU A 241 -15.45 16.57 8.72
CA LEU A 241 -14.14 16.27 9.32
C LEU A 241 -13.27 17.50 9.62
N GLY A 242 -13.62 18.68 9.11
CA GLY A 242 -12.82 19.89 9.25
C GLY A 242 -12.89 20.50 10.66
N PRO A 243 -11.93 21.37 11.04
CA PRO A 243 -12.10 22.20 12.23
C PRO A 243 -13.33 23.10 12.04
N PRO A 244 -14.14 23.35 13.09
CA PRO A 244 -15.24 24.30 13.03
C PRO A 244 -14.76 25.66 12.48
N THR A 245 -15.56 26.27 11.61
CA THR A 245 -15.16 27.43 10.77
C THR A 245 -14.62 28.64 11.55
N GLU A 246 -14.91 28.72 12.85
CA GLU A 246 -14.48 29.77 13.78
C GLU A 246 -13.04 29.59 14.29
N VAL A 247 -12.42 28.41 14.14
CA VAL A 247 -11.17 28.05 14.84
C VAL A 247 -10.00 27.87 13.86
N VAL A 248 -8.91 28.63 14.12
CA VAL A 248 -7.66 28.71 13.33
C VAL A 248 -7.78 29.36 11.93
N GLN A 249 -8.28 30.60 11.87
CA GLN A 249 -7.84 31.53 10.80
C GLN A 249 -6.48 32.15 11.16
N VAL A 250 -5.38 31.42 10.92
CA VAL A 250 -4.04 32.03 10.94
C VAL A 250 -3.72 32.55 9.53
N SER A 251 -3.75 33.87 9.39
CA SER A 251 -3.31 34.59 8.17
C SER A 251 -4.00 34.16 6.86
N GLY A 252 -5.25 33.72 6.92
CA GLY A 252 -6.07 33.39 5.73
C GLY A 252 -5.88 31.99 5.14
N PHE A 253 -5.02 31.14 5.70
CA PHE A 253 -4.85 29.75 5.27
C PHE A 253 -5.62 28.79 6.20
N ARG A 254 -6.52 27.98 5.65
CA ARG A 254 -7.18 26.88 6.40
C ARG A 254 -6.35 25.60 6.24
N VAL A 255 -5.49 25.33 7.22
CA VAL A 255 -4.78 24.04 7.32
C VAL A 255 -5.82 22.93 7.55
N PRO A 256 -5.77 21.80 6.81
CA PRO A 256 -6.69 20.69 7.00
C PRO A 256 -6.47 19.98 8.34
N SER A 257 -7.54 19.40 8.92
CA SER A 257 -7.43 18.56 10.13
C SER A 257 -6.66 17.26 9.85
N ALA A 258 -6.21 16.60 10.92
CA ALA A 258 -5.53 15.31 10.78
C ALA A 258 -6.41 14.26 10.09
N GLU A 259 -7.72 14.24 10.37
CA GLU A 259 -8.66 13.33 9.71
C GLU A 259 -8.94 13.72 8.26
N GLN A 260 -9.04 15.01 7.92
CA GLN A 260 -9.21 15.45 6.53
C GLN A 260 -8.04 14.98 5.64
N THR A 261 -6.81 15.14 6.12
CA THR A 261 -5.61 14.71 5.37
C THR A 261 -5.48 13.18 5.36
N ALA A 262 -5.77 12.52 6.48
CA ALA A 262 -5.77 11.06 6.56
C ALA A 262 -6.83 10.41 5.67
N PHE A 263 -8.05 10.97 5.59
CA PHE A 263 -9.11 10.44 4.74
C PHE A 263 -8.74 10.55 3.27
N ARG A 264 -8.28 11.73 2.80
CA ARG A 264 -7.75 11.90 1.43
C ARG A 264 -6.62 10.91 1.12
N PHE A 265 -5.62 10.82 1.99
CA PHE A 265 -4.46 9.94 1.80
C PHE A 265 -4.85 8.45 1.74
N ALA A 266 -5.69 8.00 2.68
CA ALA A 266 -6.21 6.64 2.70
C ALA A 266 -7.07 6.33 1.46
N SER A 267 -7.89 7.28 1.01
CA SER A 267 -8.77 7.13 -0.16
C SER A 267 -7.96 7.03 -1.46
N SER A 268 -6.91 7.84 -1.66
CA SER A 268 -6.02 7.71 -2.82
C SER A 268 -5.37 6.32 -2.91
N LEU A 269 -4.96 5.76 -1.77
CA LEU A 269 -4.36 4.43 -1.67
C LEU A 269 -5.40 3.30 -1.86
N LEU A 270 -6.62 3.50 -1.36
CA LEU A 270 -7.72 2.54 -1.46
C LEU A 270 -8.25 2.41 -2.90
N ILE A 271 -8.36 3.54 -3.60
CA ILE A 271 -8.78 3.59 -5.01
C ILE A 271 -7.74 2.93 -5.92
N LEU A 272 -6.45 3.17 -5.68
CA LEU A 272 -5.39 2.46 -6.40
C LEU A 272 -5.52 0.94 -6.20
N ASP A 273 -5.69 0.50 -4.95
CA ASP A 273 -5.78 -0.93 -4.64
C ASP A 273 -7.01 -1.59 -5.25
N ASP A 274 -8.18 -0.95 -5.18
CA ASP A 274 -9.41 -1.49 -5.76
C ASP A 274 -9.29 -1.65 -7.28
N ILE A 275 -8.71 -0.65 -7.97
CA ILE A 275 -8.43 -0.71 -9.40
C ILE A 275 -7.45 -1.84 -9.73
N VAL A 276 -6.29 -1.91 -9.06
CA VAL A 276 -5.26 -2.93 -9.31
C VAL A 276 -5.79 -4.33 -9.00
N ALA A 277 -6.40 -4.53 -7.83
CA ALA A 277 -7.02 -5.80 -7.43
C ALA A 277 -8.10 -6.29 -8.41
N SER A 278 -8.85 -5.36 -9.01
CA SER A 278 -9.88 -5.69 -9.99
C SER A 278 -9.27 -6.14 -11.32
N THR A 279 -8.12 -5.60 -11.71
CA THR A 279 -7.39 -6.11 -12.89
C THR A 279 -6.82 -7.52 -12.68
N GLU A 280 -6.44 -7.87 -11.45
CA GLU A 280 -5.96 -9.20 -11.09
C GLU A 280 -7.10 -10.24 -11.11
N ARG A 281 -8.31 -9.86 -10.66
CA ARG A 281 -9.49 -10.75 -10.56
C ARG A 281 -10.42 -10.77 -11.78
N GLN A 282 -10.26 -9.84 -12.73
CA GLN A 282 -11.25 -9.53 -13.78
C GLN A 282 -12.64 -9.18 -13.21
N GLU A 283 -12.64 -8.49 -12.06
CA GLU A 283 -13.83 -7.99 -11.40
C GLU A 283 -14.08 -6.52 -11.79
N GLU A 284 -15.29 -6.05 -11.53
CA GLU A 284 -15.63 -4.64 -11.62
C GLU A 284 -15.18 -3.96 -10.32
N PRO A 285 -14.44 -2.82 -10.36
CA PRO A 285 -13.98 -2.17 -9.13
C PRO A 285 -15.13 -1.83 -8.18
N LYS A 286 -14.96 -2.10 -6.89
CA LYS A 286 -16.02 -1.90 -5.89
C LYS A 286 -16.34 -0.41 -5.68
N LEU A 287 -15.39 0.47 -6.00
CA LEU A 287 -15.57 1.92 -6.05
C LEU A 287 -15.91 2.45 -7.45
N TYR A 288 -16.13 1.60 -8.46
CA TYR A 288 -16.38 2.01 -9.85
C TYR A 288 -17.48 3.07 -9.99
N ARG A 289 -18.58 2.94 -9.23
CA ARG A 289 -19.68 3.94 -9.18
C ARG A 289 -19.21 5.35 -8.76
N HIS A 290 -18.19 5.43 -7.91
CA HIS A 290 -17.62 6.66 -7.36
C HIS A 290 -16.39 7.16 -8.13
N HIS A 291 -15.79 6.36 -9.02
CA HIS A 291 -14.52 6.71 -9.68
C HIS A 291 -14.59 8.06 -10.40
N ARG A 292 -15.64 8.33 -11.17
CA ARG A 292 -15.77 9.61 -11.90
C ARG A 292 -16.01 10.78 -10.94
N GLU A 293 -16.87 10.61 -9.94
CA GLU A 293 -17.14 11.62 -8.90
C GLU A 293 -15.86 12.04 -8.15
N LEU A 294 -15.02 11.07 -7.78
CA LEU A 294 -13.82 11.30 -6.98
C LEU A 294 -12.60 11.75 -7.80
N LEU A 295 -12.45 11.28 -9.04
CA LEU A 295 -11.22 11.39 -9.82
C LEU A 295 -11.30 12.30 -11.06
N ASP A 296 -12.48 12.51 -11.64
CA ASP A 296 -12.60 13.23 -12.91
C ASP A 296 -12.39 14.74 -12.72
N PRO A 297 -11.36 15.36 -13.34
CA PRO A 297 -11.09 16.78 -13.19
C PRO A 297 -12.06 17.67 -14.00
N THR A 298 -12.95 17.11 -14.82
CA THR A 298 -13.91 17.86 -15.64
C THR A 298 -15.25 18.13 -14.95
N THR A 299 -15.44 17.61 -13.73
CA THR A 299 -16.61 17.92 -12.88
C THR A 299 -16.61 19.39 -12.48
N ALA A 300 -17.79 19.93 -12.11
CA ALA A 300 -17.92 21.33 -11.73
C ALA A 300 -17.13 21.73 -10.46
N ALA A 301 -16.75 20.76 -9.62
CA ALA A 301 -15.90 20.95 -8.45
C ALA A 301 -14.40 20.69 -8.72
N GLY A 302 -14.06 20.08 -9.86
CA GLY A 302 -12.78 19.42 -10.08
C GLY A 302 -12.66 18.08 -9.33
N SER A 303 -11.52 17.41 -9.45
CA SER A 303 -11.31 16.11 -8.80
C SER A 303 -11.16 16.25 -7.28
N ALA A 304 -12.09 15.64 -6.53
CA ALA A 304 -12.10 15.65 -5.07
C ALA A 304 -10.87 14.95 -4.45
N ILE A 305 -10.33 13.98 -5.17
CA ILE A 305 -9.09 13.26 -4.84
C ILE A 305 -8.10 13.41 -5.98
N LYS A 306 -6.83 13.71 -5.66
CA LYS A 306 -5.70 13.72 -6.59
C LYS A 306 -4.75 12.59 -6.25
N VAL A 307 -4.85 11.48 -6.96
CA VAL A 307 -4.08 10.26 -6.66
C VAL A 307 -2.60 10.46 -7.04
N GLU A 308 -2.30 11.35 -8.00
CA GLU A 308 -0.93 11.74 -8.35
C GLU A 308 -0.13 12.30 -7.17
N HIS A 309 -0.77 12.97 -6.20
CA HIS A 309 -0.09 13.52 -5.00
C HIS A 309 0.33 12.42 -3.99
N VAL A 310 -0.04 11.16 -4.21
CA VAL A 310 0.31 10.03 -3.32
C VAL A 310 1.06 8.94 -4.09
N VAL A 311 0.59 8.62 -5.30
CA VAL A 311 1.04 7.50 -6.15
C VAL A 311 1.90 7.94 -7.33
N GLY A 312 1.83 9.23 -7.73
CA GLY A 312 2.55 9.77 -8.89
C GLY A 312 1.86 9.55 -10.25
N CYS A 313 0.92 8.61 -10.35
CA CYS A 313 0.09 8.42 -11.53
C CYS A 313 -1.12 9.38 -11.53
N GLN A 314 -1.34 10.10 -12.63
CA GLN A 314 -2.50 10.99 -12.79
C GLN A 314 -3.82 10.23 -12.88
N ASN A 315 -4.84 10.77 -12.21
CA ASN A 315 -6.22 10.25 -12.16
C ASN A 315 -6.77 9.69 -13.49
N TRP A 316 -6.52 10.34 -14.63
CA TRP A 316 -7.08 9.94 -15.92
C TRP A 316 -6.62 8.55 -16.37
N VAL A 317 -5.39 8.13 -16.05
CA VAL A 317 -4.90 6.78 -16.38
C VAL A 317 -5.59 5.75 -15.49
N LEU A 318 -5.68 6.01 -14.19
CA LEU A 318 -6.33 5.12 -13.22
C LEU A 318 -7.82 4.94 -13.55
N LEU A 319 -8.49 6.01 -13.96
CA LEU A 319 -9.84 5.96 -14.54
C LEU A 319 -9.90 4.98 -15.72
N GLN A 320 -9.01 5.09 -16.71
CA GLN A 320 -9.01 4.18 -17.87
C GLN A 320 -8.65 2.73 -17.51
N VAL A 321 -7.81 2.48 -16.50
CA VAL A 321 -7.54 1.11 -15.99
C VAL A 321 -8.79 0.54 -15.30
N GLY A 322 -9.49 1.33 -14.48
CA GLY A 322 -10.74 0.94 -13.83
C GLY A 322 -11.90 0.69 -14.81
N GLU A 323 -12.06 1.57 -15.81
CA GLU A 323 -13.00 1.38 -16.93
C GLU A 323 -12.64 0.14 -17.76
N THR A 324 -11.34 -0.17 -17.93
CA THR A 324 -10.92 -1.41 -18.58
C THR A 324 -11.30 -2.63 -17.73
N ALA A 325 -11.06 -2.63 -16.41
CA ALA A 325 -11.45 -3.72 -15.52
C ALA A 325 -12.97 -3.98 -15.55
N ALA A 326 -13.78 -2.92 -15.47
CA ALA A 326 -15.22 -2.99 -15.65
C ALA A 326 -15.62 -3.53 -17.04
N LEU A 327 -14.90 -3.17 -18.10
CA LEU A 327 -15.10 -3.72 -19.44
C LEU A 327 -14.78 -5.22 -19.51
N VAL A 328 -13.74 -5.71 -18.80
CA VAL A 328 -13.45 -7.16 -18.71
C VAL A 328 -14.56 -7.89 -17.97
N ALA A 329 -15.00 -7.36 -16.82
CA ALA A 329 -16.06 -7.95 -16.02
C ALA A 329 -17.39 -8.01 -16.80
N TRP A 330 -17.76 -6.95 -17.51
CA TRP A 330 -18.91 -6.94 -18.42
C TRP A 330 -18.74 -7.95 -19.56
N LYS A 331 -17.58 -7.98 -20.24
CA LYS A 331 -17.27 -8.93 -21.32
C LYS A 331 -17.37 -10.39 -20.84
N LYS A 332 -16.98 -10.66 -19.59
CA LYS A 332 -17.09 -11.98 -18.96
C LYS A 332 -18.56 -12.36 -18.73
N ARG A 333 -19.34 -11.51 -18.06
CA ARG A 333 -20.78 -11.72 -17.83
C ARG A 333 -21.53 -11.99 -19.15
N CYS A 334 -21.35 -11.14 -20.16
CA CYS A 334 -22.00 -11.31 -21.46
C CYS A 334 -21.51 -12.53 -22.28
N ARG A 335 -20.36 -13.14 -21.93
CA ARG A 335 -19.94 -14.44 -22.47
C ARG A 335 -20.61 -15.62 -21.76
N GLU A 336 -20.84 -15.48 -20.45
CA GLU A 336 -21.49 -16.48 -19.60
C GLU A 336 -23.02 -16.52 -19.89
N ASP A 337 -23.64 -15.35 -20.08
CA ASP A 337 -25.05 -15.19 -20.49
C ASP A 337 -25.27 -15.43 -22.01
N GLY A 338 -24.21 -15.38 -22.82
CA GLY A 338 -24.24 -15.66 -24.26
C GLY A 338 -24.75 -14.51 -25.15
N ASP A 339 -24.83 -13.28 -24.63
CA ASP A 339 -25.37 -12.09 -25.32
C ASP A 339 -24.32 -11.08 -25.81
N LEU A 340 -23.01 -11.40 -25.69
CA LEU A 340 -21.89 -10.50 -26.01
C LEU A 340 -21.99 -9.85 -27.41
N ASP A 341 -22.40 -8.58 -27.42
CA ASP A 341 -22.21 -7.71 -28.58
C ASP A 341 -20.73 -7.34 -28.75
N VAL A 342 -20.11 -7.94 -29.75
CA VAL A 342 -18.72 -7.67 -30.15
C VAL A 342 -18.54 -6.24 -30.67
N MET A 343 -19.57 -5.62 -31.25
CA MET A 343 -19.50 -4.23 -31.73
C MET A 343 -19.47 -3.25 -30.55
N GLU A 344 -20.30 -3.45 -29.53
CA GLU A 344 -20.26 -2.65 -28.29
C GLU A 344 -18.96 -2.86 -27.51
N LEU A 345 -18.42 -4.09 -27.47
CA LEU A 345 -17.08 -4.37 -26.92
C LEU A 345 -15.99 -3.57 -27.64
N VAL A 346 -15.97 -3.61 -28.98
CA VAL A 346 -15.02 -2.83 -29.79
C VAL A 346 -15.21 -1.33 -29.60
N ARG A 347 -16.46 -0.84 -29.49
CA ARG A 347 -16.76 0.58 -29.28
C ARG A 347 -16.23 1.08 -27.94
N ARG A 348 -16.56 0.40 -26.83
CA ARG A 348 -16.03 0.76 -25.49
C ARG A 348 -14.52 0.66 -25.42
N ALA A 349 -13.93 -0.36 -26.04
CA ALA A 349 -12.47 -0.49 -26.12
C ALA A 349 -11.84 0.67 -26.91
N ALA A 350 -12.47 1.14 -28.00
CA ALA A 350 -12.01 2.28 -28.77
C ALA A 350 -12.11 3.60 -27.98
N ASP A 351 -13.18 3.80 -27.20
CA ASP A 351 -13.33 4.98 -26.33
C ASP A 351 -12.18 5.07 -25.31
N ILE A 352 -11.93 3.99 -24.57
CA ILE A 352 -10.86 3.90 -23.57
C ILE A 352 -9.48 4.07 -24.23
N LYS A 353 -9.26 3.39 -25.38
CA LYS A 353 -8.00 3.51 -26.13
C LYS A 353 -7.74 4.95 -26.57
N HIS A 354 -8.77 5.63 -27.12
CA HIS A 354 -8.64 7.02 -27.57
C HIS A 354 -8.36 7.96 -26.40
N ALA A 355 -8.99 7.76 -25.23
CA ALA A 355 -8.67 8.51 -24.02
C ALA A 355 -7.21 8.31 -23.59
N LEU A 356 -6.71 7.06 -23.63
CA LEU A 356 -5.32 6.73 -23.31
C LEU A 356 -4.31 7.35 -24.30
N GLU A 357 -4.54 7.23 -25.60
CA GLU A 357 -3.67 7.77 -26.66
C GLU A 357 -3.68 9.31 -26.67
N SER A 358 -4.85 9.95 -26.45
CA SER A 358 -4.98 11.41 -26.35
C SER A 358 -4.30 11.97 -25.09
N GLY A 359 -4.45 11.31 -23.94
CA GLY A 359 -3.76 11.68 -22.71
C GLY A 359 -2.24 11.57 -22.83
N LEU A 360 -1.74 10.49 -23.45
CA LEU A 360 -0.32 10.32 -23.73
C LEU A 360 0.23 11.40 -24.66
N ALA A 361 -0.45 11.70 -25.77
CA ALA A 361 -0.06 12.75 -26.69
C ALA A 361 -0.05 14.15 -26.02
N SER A 362 -0.99 14.41 -25.11
CA SER A 362 -1.02 15.63 -24.31
C SER A 362 0.23 15.77 -23.41
N LEU A 363 0.68 14.68 -22.78
CA LEU A 363 1.92 14.68 -21.98
C LEU A 363 3.21 14.86 -22.80
N GLU A 364 3.19 14.54 -24.10
CA GLU A 364 4.33 14.74 -25.00
C GLU A 364 4.35 16.13 -25.66
N LEU A 365 3.18 16.77 -25.78
CA LEU A 365 3.02 18.16 -26.23
C LEU A 365 3.10 19.19 -25.09
N ALA A 366 2.94 18.75 -23.84
CA ALA A 366 3.09 19.60 -22.66
C ALA A 366 4.48 20.25 -22.64
N PRO A 367 4.59 21.59 -22.59
CA PRO A 367 5.89 22.23 -22.46
C PRO A 367 6.51 21.82 -21.13
N VAL A 368 7.78 21.38 -21.17
CA VAL A 368 8.60 21.29 -19.96
C VAL A 368 8.71 22.71 -19.41
N ASP A 369 7.95 23.01 -18.34
CA ASP A 369 7.99 24.29 -17.64
C ASP A 369 9.36 24.42 -16.98
N ARG A 370 10.31 24.96 -17.75
CA ARG A 370 11.61 25.43 -17.26
C ARG A 370 11.29 26.60 -16.35
N GLY A 371 11.10 26.28 -15.07
CA GLY A 371 10.30 27.05 -14.14
C GLY A 371 10.42 28.55 -14.34
N HIS A 372 9.27 29.18 -14.59
CA HIS A 372 9.12 30.64 -14.60
C HIS A 372 9.97 31.27 -13.50
N GLU A 373 10.71 32.34 -13.81
CA GLU A 373 11.61 33.04 -12.88
C GLU A 373 10.83 33.58 -11.66
N ARG A 374 10.64 32.71 -10.67
CA ARG A 374 9.94 33.02 -9.43
C ARG A 374 10.88 33.86 -8.58
N ASN A 375 10.47 35.11 -8.35
CA ASN A 375 11.08 35.98 -7.35
C ASN A 375 11.21 35.20 -6.03
N SER A 376 12.44 34.86 -5.62
CA SER A 376 12.63 33.81 -4.63
C SER A 376 12.03 34.21 -3.28
N SER A 377 11.03 33.43 -2.85
CA SER A 377 10.41 33.59 -1.55
C SER A 377 11.37 33.12 -0.46
N LEU A 378 11.19 33.64 0.75
CA LEU A 378 11.79 33.03 1.95
C LEU A 378 11.34 31.56 2.10
N ALA A 379 10.13 31.23 1.65
CA ALA A 379 9.65 29.83 1.59
C ALA A 379 10.45 28.97 0.60
N ASP A 380 10.86 29.54 -0.54
CA ASP A 380 11.65 28.81 -1.56
C ASP A 380 13.09 28.58 -1.07
N MET A 381 13.66 29.55 -0.34
CA MET A 381 14.96 29.37 0.35
C MET A 381 14.89 28.28 1.44
N PHE A 382 13.86 28.30 2.29
CA PHE A 382 13.64 27.24 3.29
C PHE A 382 13.42 25.85 2.65
N ALA A 383 12.84 25.77 1.45
CA ALA A 383 12.72 24.52 0.71
C ALA A 383 14.07 24.07 0.12
N ALA A 384 14.83 24.99 -0.48
CA ALA A 384 16.10 24.70 -1.15
C ALA A 384 17.20 24.21 -0.19
N ASP A 385 17.28 24.78 1.02
CA ASP A 385 18.22 24.32 2.06
C ASP A 385 17.89 22.90 2.58
N CYS A 386 16.67 22.40 2.35
CA CYS A 386 16.27 21.03 2.69
C CYS A 386 16.47 20.02 1.55
N SER A 387 16.49 20.44 0.27
CA SER A 387 17.07 19.69 -0.86
C SER A 387 17.01 20.48 -2.18
N LEU A 388 17.86 20.08 -3.14
CA LEU A 388 17.80 20.50 -4.55
C LEU A 388 16.36 20.33 -5.10
N ASP A 389 15.82 21.38 -5.74
CA ASP A 389 14.40 21.58 -6.10
C ASP A 389 13.54 20.29 -6.16
N PRO A 390 12.87 19.93 -5.05
CA PRO A 390 12.05 18.74 -4.98
C PRO A 390 10.74 18.85 -5.77
N SER A 391 10.36 20.05 -6.24
CA SER A 391 9.07 20.32 -6.87
C SER A 391 9.08 20.02 -8.36
N ALA A 392 10.02 20.59 -9.12
CA ALA A 392 10.21 20.29 -10.53
C ALA A 392 10.54 18.80 -10.75
N THR A 393 11.35 18.23 -9.86
CA THR A 393 11.69 16.80 -9.88
C THR A 393 10.45 15.92 -9.65
N ALA A 394 9.58 16.24 -8.68
CA ALA A 394 8.35 15.48 -8.44
C ALA A 394 7.36 15.55 -9.61
N ALA A 395 7.23 16.71 -10.25
CA ALA A 395 6.38 16.88 -11.43
C ALA A 395 6.90 16.03 -12.61
N SER A 396 8.21 16.03 -12.85
CA SER A 396 8.84 15.18 -13.88
C SER A 396 8.67 13.69 -13.59
N ASP A 397 8.92 13.25 -12.35
CA ASP A 397 8.70 11.86 -11.92
C ASP A 397 7.22 11.45 -12.07
N SER A 398 6.26 12.34 -11.82
CA SER A 398 4.83 12.07 -11.99
C SER A 398 4.40 11.95 -13.46
N VAL A 399 4.94 12.80 -14.34
CA VAL A 399 4.73 12.67 -15.79
C VAL A 399 5.33 11.36 -16.30
N LEU A 400 6.54 10.99 -15.85
CA LEU A 400 7.18 9.72 -16.21
C LEU A 400 6.39 8.51 -15.72
N ALA A 401 5.95 8.52 -14.45
CA ALA A 401 5.04 7.53 -13.88
C ALA A 401 3.76 7.38 -14.72
N THR A 402 3.10 8.50 -15.03
CA THR A 402 1.84 8.52 -15.76
C THR A 402 2.00 7.95 -17.18
N ARG A 403 3.10 8.26 -17.89
CA ARG A 403 3.40 7.67 -19.22
C ARG A 403 3.62 6.16 -19.14
N ILE A 404 4.35 5.67 -18.13
CA ILE A 404 4.58 4.23 -17.92
C ILE A 404 3.25 3.50 -17.64
N TRP A 405 2.42 4.04 -16.74
CA TRP A 405 1.07 3.50 -16.47
C TRP A 405 0.16 3.55 -17.71
N ALA A 406 0.18 4.61 -18.50
CA ALA A 406 -0.65 4.74 -19.71
C ALA A 406 -0.28 3.70 -20.79
N HIS A 407 1.01 3.46 -21.01
CA HIS A 407 1.46 2.38 -21.90
C HIS A 407 1.06 0.99 -21.38
N ALA A 408 1.14 0.75 -20.07
CA ALA A 408 0.69 -0.51 -19.48
C ALA A 408 -0.83 -0.69 -19.58
N ALA A 409 -1.62 0.38 -19.41
CA ALA A 409 -3.06 0.38 -19.62
C ALA A 409 -3.43 0.04 -21.07
N LEU A 410 -2.70 0.58 -22.06
CA LEU A 410 -2.88 0.24 -23.48
C LEU A 410 -2.54 -1.23 -23.78
N ILE A 411 -1.50 -1.78 -23.16
CA ILE A 411 -1.16 -3.22 -23.24
C ILE A 411 -2.28 -4.06 -22.62
N TYR A 412 -2.70 -3.73 -21.40
CA TYR A 412 -3.74 -4.42 -20.64
C TYR A 412 -5.08 -4.44 -21.38
N LEU A 413 -5.55 -3.30 -21.88
CA LEU A 413 -6.73 -3.19 -22.72
C LEU A 413 -6.60 -4.05 -24.00
N SER A 414 -5.45 -4.03 -24.66
CA SER A 414 -5.22 -4.77 -25.90
C SER A 414 -5.38 -6.28 -25.69
N ILE A 415 -4.78 -6.85 -24.63
CA ILE A 415 -4.90 -8.28 -24.32
C ILE A 415 -6.27 -8.64 -23.76
N MET A 416 -6.86 -7.81 -22.90
CA MET A 416 -8.17 -8.09 -22.29
C MET A 416 -9.30 -8.03 -23.31
N VAL A 417 -9.17 -7.24 -24.38
CA VAL A 417 -10.10 -7.24 -25.51
C VAL A 417 -9.78 -8.37 -26.51
N SER A 418 -8.52 -8.48 -26.95
CA SER A 418 -8.13 -9.27 -28.13
C SER A 418 -7.45 -10.63 -27.85
N GLY A 419 -7.23 -10.98 -26.59
CA GLY A 419 -6.48 -12.16 -26.16
C GLY A 419 -4.96 -11.94 -26.11
N TRP A 420 -4.23 -12.95 -25.63
CA TRP A 420 -2.77 -12.90 -25.44
C TRP A 420 -1.99 -12.87 -26.77
N GLN A 421 -1.61 -11.67 -27.21
CA GLN A 421 -0.94 -11.45 -28.51
C GLN A 421 0.45 -10.79 -28.37
N PRO A 422 1.48 -11.43 -27.77
CA PRO A 422 2.82 -10.85 -27.61
C PRO A 422 3.51 -10.50 -28.95
N SER A 423 3.11 -11.13 -30.06
CA SER A 423 3.58 -10.81 -31.41
C SER A 423 2.97 -9.53 -32.01
N ASN A 424 1.96 -8.94 -31.38
CA ASN A 424 1.25 -7.76 -31.89
C ASN A 424 2.16 -6.52 -31.86
N ALA A 425 2.32 -5.86 -33.02
CA ALA A 425 3.25 -4.74 -33.18
C ALA A 425 2.93 -3.54 -32.25
N THR A 426 1.65 -3.28 -31.97
CA THR A 426 1.24 -2.19 -31.05
C THR A 426 1.61 -2.51 -29.61
N ILE A 427 1.37 -3.75 -29.16
CA ILE A 427 1.79 -4.21 -27.82
C ILE A 427 3.31 -4.12 -27.69
N ARG A 428 4.07 -4.63 -28.68
CA ARG A 428 5.54 -4.56 -28.67
C ARG A 428 6.07 -3.12 -28.70
N CYS A 429 5.37 -2.19 -29.36
CA CYS A 429 5.69 -0.77 -29.34
C CYS A 429 5.57 -0.20 -27.93
N HIS A 430 4.44 -0.42 -27.23
CA HIS A 430 4.27 0.06 -25.86
C HIS A 430 5.23 -0.58 -24.85
N ILE A 431 5.57 -1.87 -25.01
CA ILE A 431 6.62 -2.53 -24.21
C ILE A 431 7.96 -1.83 -24.44
N ALA A 432 8.32 -1.55 -25.71
CA ALA A 432 9.56 -0.83 -26.03
C ALA A 432 9.55 0.60 -25.46
N SER A 433 8.41 1.32 -25.45
CA SER A 433 8.27 2.61 -24.80
C SER A 433 8.52 2.53 -23.29
N ILE A 434 7.94 1.55 -22.58
CA ILE A 434 8.18 1.36 -21.13
C ILE A 434 9.65 1.01 -20.86
N MET A 435 10.26 0.13 -21.68
CA MET A 435 11.69 -0.18 -21.58
C MET A 435 12.54 1.09 -21.79
N GLN A 436 12.22 1.93 -22.77
CA GLN A 436 12.95 3.18 -23.03
C GLN A 436 12.80 4.20 -21.88
N LEU A 437 11.58 4.37 -21.36
CA LEU A 437 11.29 5.27 -20.23
C LEU A 437 12.01 4.82 -18.95
N THR A 438 12.26 3.52 -18.80
CA THR A 438 13.02 2.96 -17.67
C THR A 438 14.54 2.90 -17.91
N SER A 439 15.02 2.84 -19.17
CA SER A 439 16.46 2.90 -19.48
C SER A 439 17.03 4.31 -19.57
N ASP A 440 16.43 5.16 -20.40
CA ASP A 440 17.11 6.35 -20.94
C ASP A 440 17.16 7.50 -19.93
N GLN A 441 16.15 7.58 -19.04
CA GLN A 441 15.97 8.70 -18.12
C GLN A 441 16.58 8.47 -16.72
N LYS A 442 17.29 7.35 -16.49
CA LYS A 442 17.77 6.92 -15.16
C LYS A 442 16.67 6.99 -14.09
N ILE A 443 15.56 6.32 -14.37
CA ILE A 443 14.37 6.26 -13.49
C ILE A 443 14.77 6.00 -12.04
N SER A 444 14.27 6.83 -11.10
CA SER A 444 14.68 6.72 -9.70
C SER A 444 14.19 5.39 -9.10
N THR A 445 14.97 4.78 -8.21
CA THR A 445 14.57 3.53 -7.55
C THR A 445 13.29 3.70 -6.72
N SER A 446 13.05 4.91 -6.19
CA SER A 446 11.81 5.21 -5.48
C SER A 446 10.61 5.31 -6.43
N LEU A 447 10.78 5.85 -7.63
CA LEU A 447 9.75 5.78 -8.68
C LEU A 447 9.52 4.32 -9.10
N LEU A 448 10.56 3.52 -9.40
CA LEU A 448 10.40 2.10 -9.75
C LEU A 448 9.54 1.31 -8.75
N ARG A 449 9.75 1.50 -7.44
CA ARG A 449 8.94 0.82 -6.39
C ARG A 449 7.43 1.09 -6.52
N THR A 450 7.03 2.26 -7.02
CA THR A 450 5.62 2.60 -7.26
C THR A 450 5.01 2.02 -8.55
N MET A 451 5.81 1.32 -9.36
CA MET A 451 5.46 0.86 -10.70
C MET A 451 5.25 -0.67 -10.77
N GLY A 452 4.87 -1.33 -9.67
CA GLY A 452 4.66 -2.78 -9.59
C GLY A 452 3.75 -3.34 -10.69
N TRP A 453 2.50 -2.89 -10.72
CA TRP A 453 1.53 -3.27 -11.75
C TRP A 453 1.99 -3.01 -13.20
N PRO A 454 2.33 -1.76 -13.61
CA PRO A 454 2.62 -1.47 -15.01
C PRO A 454 3.89 -2.16 -15.53
N LEU A 455 4.90 -2.36 -14.67
CA LEU A 455 6.10 -3.12 -15.04
C LEU A 455 5.76 -4.61 -15.20
N CYS A 456 4.93 -5.20 -14.32
CA CYS A 456 4.49 -6.58 -14.45
C CYS A 456 3.72 -6.83 -15.75
N VAL A 457 2.72 -5.99 -16.07
CA VAL A 457 1.91 -6.08 -17.29
C VAL A 457 2.79 -6.08 -18.55
N ALA A 458 3.78 -5.19 -18.63
CA ALA A 458 4.69 -5.11 -19.77
C ALA A 458 5.72 -6.27 -19.79
N GLY A 459 6.26 -6.65 -18.63
CA GLY A 459 7.28 -7.67 -18.50
C GLY A 459 6.77 -9.08 -18.85
N CYS A 460 5.57 -9.46 -18.44
CA CYS A 460 5.01 -10.79 -18.76
C CYS A 460 4.85 -11.03 -20.27
N LEU A 461 4.73 -9.96 -21.07
CA LEU A 461 4.60 -10.01 -22.54
C LEU A 461 5.93 -9.76 -23.29
N ALA A 462 7.04 -9.55 -22.57
CA ALA A 462 8.36 -9.29 -23.15
C ALA A 462 8.88 -10.49 -23.97
N THR A 463 9.58 -10.24 -25.07
CA THR A 463 10.19 -11.29 -25.91
C THR A 463 11.47 -11.85 -25.28
N CYS A 464 11.95 -13.01 -25.74
CA CYS A 464 13.11 -13.71 -25.16
C CYS A 464 14.37 -12.82 -25.06
N GLU A 465 14.56 -11.90 -26.02
CA GLU A 465 15.67 -10.95 -26.05
C GLU A 465 15.53 -9.83 -25.01
N GLN A 466 14.28 -9.53 -24.60
CA GLN A 466 13.94 -8.49 -23.64
C GLN A 466 13.97 -8.99 -22.19
N GLU A 467 13.83 -10.29 -21.92
CA GLU A 467 13.82 -10.84 -20.56
C GLU A 467 15.09 -10.49 -19.75
N ALA A 468 16.25 -10.44 -20.41
CA ALA A 468 17.51 -10.06 -19.80
C ALA A 468 17.49 -8.61 -19.25
N PHE A 469 16.78 -7.70 -19.92
CA PHE A 469 16.57 -6.33 -19.43
C PHE A 469 15.70 -6.32 -18.17
N TRP A 470 14.57 -7.05 -18.16
CA TRP A 470 13.67 -7.11 -17.01
C TRP A 470 14.31 -7.76 -15.79
N ARG A 471 15.06 -8.87 -15.98
CA ARG A 471 15.89 -9.48 -14.93
C ARG A 471 16.95 -8.52 -14.40
N TYR A 472 17.60 -7.74 -15.26
CA TYR A 472 18.57 -6.72 -14.83
C TYR A 472 17.92 -5.56 -14.06
N LEU A 473 16.80 -5.03 -14.56
CA LEU A 473 16.10 -3.88 -13.99
C LEU A 473 15.55 -4.19 -12.58
N LEU A 474 14.90 -5.33 -12.40
CA LEU A 474 14.24 -5.69 -11.13
C LEU A 474 15.12 -6.55 -10.22
N GLY A 475 15.99 -7.41 -10.79
CA GLY A 475 16.89 -8.28 -10.03
C GLY A 475 17.93 -7.52 -9.20
N ASN A 476 18.48 -6.44 -9.76
CA ASN A 476 19.52 -5.63 -9.11
C ASN A 476 19.04 -4.71 -7.99
N LEU A 477 17.73 -4.54 -7.80
CA LEU A 477 17.18 -3.69 -6.73
C LEU A 477 17.49 -4.28 -5.33
N GLN A 478 18.04 -3.47 -4.43
CA GLN A 478 18.49 -3.89 -3.10
C GLN A 478 18.25 -2.79 -2.05
N PRO A 479 17.97 -3.14 -0.77
CA PRO A 479 17.83 -4.51 -0.25
C PRO A 479 16.51 -5.15 -0.68
N ALA A 480 16.45 -6.48 -0.72
CA ALA A 480 15.36 -7.22 -1.36
C ALA A 480 13.99 -6.95 -0.74
N GLY A 481 13.87 -6.92 0.60
CA GLY A 481 12.62 -6.64 1.30
C GLY A 481 12.05 -5.25 1.00
N ALA A 482 12.91 -4.26 0.72
CA ALA A 482 12.49 -2.90 0.40
C ALA A 482 11.90 -2.74 -1.02
N PHE A 483 11.96 -3.79 -1.84
CA PHE A 483 11.40 -3.87 -3.18
C PHE A 483 10.53 -5.13 -3.40
N ALA A 484 9.97 -5.69 -2.31
CA ALA A 484 9.19 -6.92 -2.29
C ALA A 484 8.15 -7.06 -3.44
N PRO A 485 7.24 -6.09 -3.69
CA PRO A 485 6.29 -6.16 -4.81
C PRO A 485 6.97 -6.28 -6.19
N LEU A 486 8.12 -5.63 -6.41
CA LEU A 486 8.87 -5.74 -7.66
C LEU A 486 9.60 -7.09 -7.81
N LYS A 487 10.05 -7.69 -6.70
CA LYS A 487 10.63 -9.04 -6.72
C LYS A 487 9.55 -10.08 -7.05
N LYS A 488 8.35 -9.96 -6.49
CA LYS A 488 7.20 -10.82 -6.80
C LYS A 488 6.67 -10.58 -8.22
N ALA A 489 6.66 -9.33 -8.69
CA ALA A 489 6.36 -9.01 -10.10
C ALA A 489 7.36 -9.68 -11.07
N LEU A 490 8.67 -9.68 -10.77
CA LEU A 490 9.66 -10.40 -11.58
C LEU A 490 9.41 -11.92 -11.59
N GLN A 491 9.00 -12.52 -10.46
CA GLN A 491 8.63 -13.93 -10.41
C GLN A 491 7.44 -14.24 -11.32
N LEU A 492 6.40 -13.40 -11.33
CA LEU A 492 5.26 -13.53 -12.26
C LEU A 492 5.69 -13.39 -13.73
N MET A 493 6.65 -12.52 -14.04
CA MET A 493 7.23 -12.44 -15.40
C MET A 493 7.92 -13.75 -15.78
N GLU A 494 8.77 -14.29 -14.90
CA GLU A 494 9.51 -15.53 -15.16
C GLU A 494 8.58 -16.75 -15.28
N GLU A 495 7.50 -16.80 -14.51
CA GLU A 495 6.42 -17.80 -14.63
C GLU A 495 5.68 -17.65 -15.98
N ALA A 496 5.35 -16.43 -16.40
CA ALA A 496 4.74 -16.15 -17.69
C ALA A 496 5.65 -16.56 -18.87
N TRP A 497 6.96 -16.26 -18.79
CA TRP A 497 7.95 -16.64 -19.80
C TRP A 497 8.16 -18.16 -19.84
N ALA A 498 8.29 -18.83 -18.70
CA ALA A 498 8.41 -20.30 -18.63
C ALA A 498 7.18 -21.03 -19.20
N SER A 499 5.99 -20.43 -19.09
CA SER A 499 4.77 -21.00 -19.69
C SER A 499 4.76 -20.99 -21.22
N ARG A 500 5.58 -20.12 -21.85
CA ARG A 500 5.52 -19.79 -23.29
C ARG A 500 5.53 -21.03 -24.19
N ASP A 501 6.43 -21.97 -23.92
CA ASP A 501 6.69 -23.11 -24.79
C ASP A 501 5.82 -24.34 -24.48
N LEU A 502 4.91 -24.27 -23.50
CA LEU A 502 3.99 -25.37 -23.18
C LEU A 502 2.94 -25.57 -24.31
N PRO A 503 2.82 -26.78 -24.88
CA PRO A 503 1.91 -27.04 -26.00
C PRO A 503 0.45 -27.20 -25.53
N GLY A 504 -0.26 -26.06 -25.43
CA GLY A 504 -1.68 -26.03 -25.09
C GLY A 504 -2.23 -24.59 -25.03
N SER A 505 -3.44 -24.41 -25.57
CA SER A 505 -4.32 -23.23 -25.43
C SER A 505 -3.63 -21.84 -25.37
N PRO A 506 -3.03 -21.34 -26.47
CA PRO A 506 -2.68 -19.91 -26.56
C PRO A 506 -3.91 -18.98 -26.53
N THR A 507 -5.12 -19.53 -26.73
CA THR A 507 -6.41 -18.81 -26.73
C THR A 507 -7.04 -18.61 -25.35
N ASP A 508 -6.53 -19.27 -24.31
CA ASP A 508 -7.11 -19.29 -22.95
C ASP A 508 -6.09 -18.83 -21.88
N ARG A 509 -4.96 -18.26 -22.34
CA ARG A 509 -4.01 -17.55 -21.49
C ARG A 509 -4.46 -16.12 -21.36
N ASP A 510 -4.64 -15.69 -20.12
CA ASP A 510 -4.92 -14.32 -19.75
C ASP A 510 -3.86 -13.86 -18.73
N LEU A 511 -3.66 -12.55 -18.55
CA LEU A 511 -2.95 -12.07 -17.35
C LEU A 511 -3.68 -12.54 -16.08
N ALA A 512 -5.02 -12.65 -16.13
CA ALA A 512 -5.80 -13.23 -15.04
C ALA A 512 -5.44 -14.69 -14.76
N THR A 513 -5.02 -15.50 -15.74
CA THR A 513 -4.53 -16.87 -15.48
C THR A 513 -3.19 -16.85 -14.74
N ILE A 514 -2.36 -15.82 -14.97
CA ILE A 514 -1.06 -15.63 -14.30
C ILE A 514 -1.26 -15.05 -12.88
N PHE A 515 -2.23 -14.15 -12.69
CA PHE A 515 -2.51 -13.49 -11.41
C PHE A 515 -3.42 -14.33 -10.48
N ALA A 516 -4.52 -14.89 -10.98
CA ALA A 516 -5.49 -15.64 -10.18
C ALA A 516 -5.00 -17.03 -9.71
N CYS A 517 -3.85 -17.52 -10.23
CA CYS A 517 -3.20 -18.75 -9.77
C CYS A 517 -2.71 -18.72 -8.30
N ARG A 518 -2.94 -17.62 -7.55
CA ARG A 518 -2.38 -17.42 -6.21
C ARG A 518 -3.35 -16.90 -5.13
N GLU A 519 -4.54 -16.40 -5.48
CA GLU A 519 -5.46 -15.61 -4.60
C GLU A 519 -4.88 -14.31 -3.98
N GLU A 520 -3.56 -14.25 -3.78
CA GLU A 520 -2.75 -13.11 -3.33
C GLU A 520 -2.96 -11.80 -4.13
N LEU A 521 -3.01 -10.66 -3.43
CA LEU A 521 -3.02 -9.31 -4.02
C LEU A 521 -1.60 -8.81 -4.31
N VAL A 522 -1.00 -9.30 -5.39
CA VAL A 522 0.45 -9.26 -5.61
C VAL A 522 0.99 -7.89 -6.04
N LEU A 523 0.26 -7.14 -6.87
CA LEU A 523 0.79 -5.94 -7.54
C LEU A 523 0.46 -4.62 -6.83
N LEU A 524 -0.02 -4.70 -5.57
CA LEU A 524 -0.22 -3.55 -4.70
C LEU A 524 1.12 -2.91 -4.28
N VAL A 525 1.09 -1.59 -4.07
CA VAL A 525 2.26 -0.70 -3.88
C VAL A 525 2.35 -0.13 -2.47
#